data_AF-A0A0F9RKU0-F1
#
_entry.id   AF-A0A0F9RKU0-F1
#
_cell.length_a   1.000
_cell.length_b   1.000
_cell.length_c   1.000
_cell.angle_alpha   90.00
_cell.angle_beta   90.00
_cell.angle_gamma   90.00
#
_symmetry.space_group_name_H-M   'P 1'
#
loop_
_entity.id
_entity.type
_entity.pdbx_description
1 polymer ?
#
loop_
_entity_poly.entity_id
_entity_poly.type
_entity_poly.pdbx_seq_one_letter_code
_entity_poly.pdbx_strand_id
1 'polypeptide(L)'
;MTIYEEALKGNITNEMIKVANEENRDVNKLLKDISKGHTVIMKRFNSKPLGIGSSLRTKINVNLGTSSSIFNIDNEIKKTRIAQKYGADTISDLSMGGDIDAIRKQIIKNSTIPIITVPIYQAVDEANSLVNISEDLILNIIEKQIRDGISSIVIHAAFTLENLKKMKNKRIMGIISKGGSFTASIMSENSIENPFLKNFDYILEMVKERDIVLNFGNAMRSGCIHDKIDEFQLAEILLNSKLAQKANEEGIQVILESLGGHVNANDLIDWIKIHKTLTNNRPLFVS
;
A
#
# COMPACT_ATOMS: atom_id res chain seq x y z
N MET A 1 6.39 12.14 16.75
CA MET A 1 5.17 12.67 16.08
C MET A 1 5.32 12.46 14.60
N THR A 2 4.23 12.04 13.96
CA THR A 2 4.18 11.81 12.52
C THR A 2 3.99 13.13 11.76
N ILE A 3 4.26 13.15 10.45
CA ILE A 3 3.97 14.31 9.60
C ILE A 3 2.48 14.70 9.65
N TYR A 4 1.59 13.70 9.76
CA TYR A 4 0.15 13.95 9.84
C TYR A 4 -0.25 14.61 11.16
N GLU A 5 0.30 14.17 12.31
CA GLU A 5 0.05 14.80 13.61
C GLU A 5 0.53 16.25 13.64
N GLU A 6 1.69 16.54 13.04
CA GLU A 6 2.19 17.91 12.89
C GLU A 6 1.24 18.75 12.02
N ALA A 7 0.73 18.20 10.92
CA ALA A 7 -0.22 18.88 10.05
C ALA A 7 -1.54 19.22 10.78
N LEU A 8 -2.07 18.30 11.60
CA LEU A 8 -3.26 18.53 12.42
C LEU A 8 -3.07 19.69 13.41
N LYS A 9 -1.85 19.86 13.92
CA LYS A 9 -1.48 20.94 14.84
C LYS A 9 -1.21 22.28 14.14
N GLY A 10 -1.16 22.29 12.81
CA GLY A 10 -0.78 23.49 12.05
C GLY A 10 0.74 23.72 11.99
N ASN A 11 1.55 22.72 12.34
CA ASN A 11 3.00 22.82 12.33
C ASN A 11 3.55 22.43 10.95
N ILE A 12 4.43 23.28 10.41
CA ILE A 12 5.11 23.02 9.14
C ILE A 12 6.39 22.23 9.42
N THR A 13 6.49 21.02 8.85
CA THR A 13 7.69 20.19 8.96
C THR A 13 8.68 20.46 7.83
N ASN A 14 9.94 20.06 8.02
CA ASN A 14 10.97 20.14 6.98
C ASN A 14 10.61 19.31 5.74
N GLU A 15 9.91 18.18 5.93
CA GLU A 15 9.42 17.35 4.85
C GLU A 15 8.36 18.06 4.01
N MET A 16 7.43 18.78 4.65
CA MET A 16 6.45 19.61 3.94
C MET A 16 7.12 20.72 3.13
N ILE A 17 8.13 21.39 3.68
CA ILE A 17 8.87 22.44 2.97
C ILE A 17 9.57 21.86 1.73
N LYS A 18 10.25 20.72 1.87
CA LYS A 18 10.94 20.05 0.76
C LYS A 18 9.97 19.66 -0.36
N VAL A 19 8.85 19.04 -0.02
CA VAL A 19 7.80 18.65 -0.99
C VAL A 19 7.17 19.87 -1.64
N ALA A 20 6.85 20.91 -0.85
CA ALA A 20 6.28 22.16 -1.35
C ALA A 20 7.20 22.83 -2.38
N ASN A 21 8.51 22.89 -2.10
CA ASN A 21 9.50 23.45 -3.02
C ASN A 21 9.64 22.62 -4.29
N GLU A 22 9.70 21.29 -4.18
CA GLU A 22 9.81 20.39 -5.34
C GLU A 22 8.59 20.46 -6.26
N GLU A 23 7.40 20.58 -5.68
CA GLU A 23 6.12 20.61 -6.40
C GLU A 23 5.67 22.04 -6.77
N ASN A 24 6.49 23.05 -6.47
CA ASN A 24 6.17 24.47 -6.63
C ASN A 24 4.79 24.84 -6.04
N ARG A 25 4.55 24.41 -4.81
CA ARG A 25 3.28 24.51 -4.10
C ARG A 25 3.43 25.34 -2.82
N ASP A 26 2.40 26.12 -2.49
CA ASP A 26 2.33 26.79 -1.19
C ASP A 26 2.30 25.77 -0.03
N VAL A 27 3.23 25.90 0.91
CA VAL A 27 3.40 24.96 2.02
C VAL A 27 2.19 24.94 2.97
N ASN A 28 1.46 26.05 3.13
CA ASN A 28 0.25 26.09 3.95
C ASN A 28 -0.91 25.38 3.26
N LYS A 29 -1.00 25.45 1.93
CA LYS A 29 -1.96 24.65 1.16
C LYS A 29 -1.62 23.16 1.28
N LEU A 30 -0.34 22.79 1.17
CA LEU A 30 0.11 21.41 1.35
C LEU A 30 -0.22 20.89 2.75
N LEU A 31 0.07 21.67 3.80
CA LEU A 31 -0.27 21.34 5.18
C LEU A 31 -1.78 21.06 5.34
N LYS A 32 -2.63 21.91 4.75
CA LYS A 32 -4.10 21.72 4.78
C LYS A 32 -4.55 20.47 4.02
N ASP A 33 -3.87 20.11 2.93
CA ASP A 33 -4.18 18.89 2.18
C ASP A 33 -3.76 17.65 3.00
N ILE A 34 -2.62 17.71 3.69
CA ILE A 34 -2.16 16.64 4.58
C ILE A 34 -3.07 16.47 5.79
N SER A 35 -3.47 17.56 6.46
CA SER A 35 -4.33 17.49 7.66
C SER A 35 -5.74 16.98 7.38
N LYS A 36 -6.16 16.99 6.11
CA LYS A 36 -7.42 16.39 5.64
C LYS A 36 -7.26 14.94 5.15
N GLY A 37 -6.04 14.41 5.11
CA GLY A 37 -5.72 13.10 4.53
C GLY A 37 -5.80 13.06 3.01
N HIS A 38 -5.82 14.20 2.31
CA HIS A 38 -5.89 14.27 0.85
C HIS A 38 -4.49 14.20 0.19
N THR A 39 -3.44 14.32 0.99
CA THR A 39 -2.05 14.21 0.56
C THR A 39 -1.25 13.51 1.65
N VAL A 40 -0.32 12.66 1.24
CA VAL A 40 0.66 12.04 2.14
C VAL A 40 2.06 12.43 1.74
N ILE A 41 3.00 12.33 2.67
CA ILE A 41 4.42 12.44 2.44
C ILE A 41 5.07 11.13 2.86
N MET A 42 5.57 10.38 1.90
CA MET A 42 6.46 9.25 2.16
C MET A 42 7.85 9.78 2.49
N LYS A 43 8.47 9.24 3.54
CA LYS A 43 9.86 9.54 3.88
C LYS A 43 10.65 8.28 4.19
N ARG A 44 11.97 8.44 4.14
CA ARG A 44 12.95 7.43 4.56
C ARG A 44 14.23 8.15 4.97
N PHE A 45 15.00 7.53 5.86
CA PHE A 45 16.32 8.01 6.21
C PHE A 45 17.20 8.19 4.96
N ASN A 46 17.91 9.32 4.87
CA ASN A 46 18.75 9.69 3.72
C ASN A 46 18.07 9.69 2.34
N SER A 47 16.74 9.77 2.27
CA SER A 47 15.97 9.91 1.05
C SER A 47 15.30 11.28 0.98
N LYS A 48 15.02 11.79 -0.22
CA LYS A 48 14.12 12.93 -0.38
C LYS A 48 12.70 12.49 0.00
N PRO A 49 11.94 13.31 0.73
CA PRO A 49 10.53 13.04 0.99
C PRO A 49 9.73 13.21 -0.31
N LEU A 50 8.67 12.41 -0.49
CA LEU A 50 7.83 12.42 -1.68
C LEU A 50 6.38 12.72 -1.29
N GLY A 51 5.82 13.78 -1.85
CA GLY A 51 4.39 14.10 -1.72
C GLY A 51 3.53 13.34 -2.74
N ILE A 52 2.46 12.70 -2.26
CA ILE A 52 1.48 11.99 -3.09
C ILE A 52 0.08 12.51 -2.76
N GLY A 53 -0.58 13.13 -3.73
CA GLY A 53 -1.91 13.71 -3.56
C GLY A 53 -2.40 14.38 -4.84
N SER A 54 -3.71 14.62 -4.94
CA SER A 54 -4.36 15.13 -6.16
C SER A 54 -4.00 16.58 -6.52
N SER A 55 -3.43 17.35 -5.57
CA SER A 55 -2.97 18.73 -5.76
C SER A 55 -1.50 18.83 -6.21
N LEU A 56 -0.81 17.69 -6.36
CA LEU A 56 0.59 17.55 -6.76
C LEU A 56 0.68 16.87 -8.14
N ARG A 57 1.87 16.79 -8.74
CA ARG A 57 2.05 16.02 -9.98
C ARG A 57 1.74 14.53 -9.75
N THR A 58 1.25 13.85 -10.78
CA THR A 58 1.06 12.40 -10.75
C THR A 58 2.40 11.69 -10.51
N LYS A 59 2.38 10.68 -9.65
CA LYS A 59 3.56 9.87 -9.29
C LYS A 59 3.50 8.50 -9.94
N ILE A 60 4.65 7.95 -10.31
CA ILE A 60 4.79 6.66 -10.99
C ILE A 60 5.56 5.69 -10.09
N ASN A 61 5.01 4.50 -9.90
CA ASN A 61 5.65 3.42 -9.19
C ASN A 61 6.24 2.38 -10.15
N VAL A 62 7.39 1.81 -9.82
CA VAL A 62 7.94 0.63 -10.52
C VAL A 62 7.94 -0.57 -9.58
N ASN A 63 7.33 -1.67 -10.04
CA ASN A 63 7.40 -2.96 -9.38
C ASN A 63 8.68 -3.69 -9.79
N LEU A 64 9.46 -4.16 -8.83
CA LEU A 64 10.58 -5.09 -9.02
C LEU A 64 10.51 -6.18 -7.95
N GLY A 65 11.51 -7.05 -7.93
CA GLY A 65 11.60 -8.15 -6.99
C GLY A 65 11.93 -9.47 -7.67
N THR A 66 12.26 -10.43 -6.82
CA THR A 66 12.61 -11.80 -7.19
C THR A 66 11.40 -12.73 -7.22
N SER A 67 11.60 -13.90 -7.82
CA SER A 67 10.65 -15.01 -7.78
C SER A 67 11.36 -16.30 -7.39
N SER A 68 10.59 -17.36 -7.15
CA SER A 68 11.11 -18.71 -6.91
C SER A 68 12.04 -19.22 -8.02
N SER A 69 11.92 -18.70 -9.25
CA SER A 69 12.76 -19.09 -10.38
C SER A 69 13.98 -18.19 -10.59
N ILE A 70 13.92 -16.91 -10.22
CA ILE A 70 14.97 -15.91 -10.49
C ILE A 70 15.14 -15.01 -9.26
N PHE A 71 16.25 -15.16 -8.54
CA PHE A 71 16.52 -14.45 -7.29
C PHE A 71 17.94 -13.86 -7.16
N ASN A 72 18.41 -13.20 -8.23
CA ASN A 72 19.74 -12.58 -8.25
C ASN A 72 19.73 -11.14 -7.71
N ILE A 73 20.49 -10.88 -6.64
CA ILE A 73 20.60 -9.57 -5.98
C ILE A 73 21.15 -8.49 -6.92
N ASP A 74 22.17 -8.78 -7.73
CA ASP A 74 22.79 -7.79 -8.62
C ASP A 74 21.80 -7.30 -9.69
N ASN A 75 20.93 -8.20 -10.17
CA ASN A 75 19.83 -7.85 -11.08
C ASN A 75 18.83 -6.91 -10.40
N GLU A 76 18.44 -7.16 -9.15
CA GLU A 76 17.54 -6.26 -8.42
C GLU A 76 18.18 -4.89 -8.18
N ILE A 77 19.46 -4.83 -7.80
CA ILE A 77 20.21 -3.57 -7.69
C ILE A 77 20.21 -2.82 -9.03
N LYS A 78 20.44 -3.53 -10.14
CA LYS A 78 20.42 -2.94 -11.48
C LYS A 78 19.03 -2.40 -11.84
N LYS A 79 17.97 -3.15 -11.55
CA LYS A 79 16.57 -2.71 -11.75
C LYS A 79 16.25 -1.47 -10.91
N THR A 80 16.65 -1.42 -9.64
CA THR A 80 16.50 -0.25 -8.76
C THR A 80 17.14 0.99 -9.39
N ARG A 81 18.39 0.88 -9.86
CA ARG A 81 19.10 2.00 -10.50
C ARG A 81 18.46 2.43 -11.81
N ILE A 82 17.95 1.49 -12.61
CA ILE A 82 17.23 1.78 -13.85
C ILE A 82 15.92 2.52 -13.54
N ALA A 83 15.12 2.03 -12.58
CA ALA A 83 13.84 2.63 -12.22
C ALA A 83 13.99 4.11 -11.85
N GLN A 84 14.91 4.44 -10.95
CA GLN A 84 15.16 5.84 -10.57
C GLN A 84 15.75 6.68 -11.72
N LYS A 85 16.61 6.08 -12.56
CA LYS A 85 17.23 6.80 -13.69
C LYS A 85 16.19 7.25 -14.72
N TYR A 86 15.15 6.45 -14.92
CA TYR A 86 14.07 6.74 -15.88
C TYR A 86 12.83 7.38 -15.23
N GLY A 87 12.95 7.87 -14.00
CA GLY A 87 11.94 8.75 -13.39
C GLY A 87 10.85 8.06 -12.59
N ALA A 88 11.09 6.84 -12.08
CA ALA A 88 10.22 6.26 -11.06
C ALA A 88 10.23 7.14 -9.79
N ASP A 89 9.06 7.41 -9.24
CA ASP A 89 8.89 8.16 -7.99
C ASP A 89 8.96 7.24 -6.78
N THR A 90 8.48 6.00 -6.91
CA THR A 90 8.54 4.96 -5.88
C THR A 90 8.91 3.62 -6.49
N ILE A 91 9.40 2.71 -5.64
CA ILE A 91 9.65 1.31 -6.00
C ILE A 91 8.86 0.42 -5.05
N SER A 92 8.14 -0.54 -5.61
CA SER A 92 7.60 -1.66 -4.84
C SER A 92 8.53 -2.86 -4.94
N ASP A 93 9.07 -3.31 -3.81
CA ASP A 93 9.76 -4.59 -3.69
C ASP A 93 8.73 -5.70 -3.47
N LEU A 94 8.51 -6.49 -4.51
CA LEU A 94 7.53 -7.59 -4.54
C LEU A 94 8.23 -8.97 -4.54
N SER A 95 9.45 -9.03 -4.00
CA SER A 95 10.27 -10.24 -3.94
C SER A 95 9.56 -11.41 -3.25
N MET A 96 9.65 -12.59 -3.88
CA MET A 96 9.08 -13.86 -3.41
C MET A 96 10.00 -15.03 -3.81
N GLY A 97 11.23 -14.99 -3.33
CA GLY A 97 12.20 -16.05 -3.54
C GLY A 97 13.64 -15.61 -3.28
N GLY A 98 14.46 -16.55 -2.82
CA GLY A 98 15.81 -16.27 -2.33
C GLY A 98 15.80 -15.63 -0.94
N ASP A 99 16.91 -15.01 -0.55
CA ASP A 99 17.00 -14.27 0.72
C ASP A 99 16.34 -12.90 0.58
N ILE A 100 15.01 -12.84 0.79
CA ILE A 100 14.19 -11.62 0.63
C ILE A 100 14.71 -10.49 1.52
N ASP A 101 15.26 -10.79 2.70
CA ASP A 101 15.82 -9.75 3.57
C ASP A 101 17.09 -9.15 2.99
N ALA A 102 18.02 -9.99 2.53
CA ALA A 102 19.24 -9.52 1.90
C ALA A 102 18.93 -8.72 0.63
N ILE A 103 17.98 -9.20 -0.19
CA ILE A 103 17.51 -8.51 -1.40
C ILE A 103 16.94 -7.13 -1.04
N ARG A 104 15.96 -7.06 -0.12
CA ARG A 104 15.34 -5.81 0.32
C ARG A 104 16.37 -4.82 0.85
N LYS A 105 17.29 -5.27 1.70
CA LYS A 105 18.36 -4.42 2.25
C LYS A 105 19.25 -3.84 1.15
N GLN A 106 19.56 -4.61 0.10
CA GLN A 106 20.33 -4.11 -1.04
C GLN A 106 19.53 -3.12 -1.89
N ILE A 107 18.23 -3.35 -2.11
CA ILE A 107 17.34 -2.40 -2.78
C ILE A 107 17.28 -1.08 -2.00
N ILE A 108 17.03 -1.14 -0.69
CA ILE A 108 16.97 0.04 0.19
C ILE A 108 18.28 0.82 0.19
N LYS A 109 19.43 0.12 0.26
CA LYS A 109 20.76 0.73 0.23
C LYS A 109 21.07 1.43 -1.10
N ASN A 110 20.54 0.92 -2.22
CA ASN A 110 20.81 1.45 -3.56
C ASN A 110 19.71 2.37 -4.10
N SER A 111 18.58 2.50 -3.40
CA SER A 111 17.50 3.41 -3.77
C SER A 111 17.70 4.79 -3.14
N THR A 112 17.30 5.84 -3.86
CA THR A 112 17.16 7.21 -3.35
C THR A 112 15.70 7.68 -3.30
N ILE A 113 14.77 6.78 -3.62
CA ILE A 113 13.32 7.02 -3.65
C ILE A 113 12.62 6.09 -2.63
N PRO A 114 11.36 6.38 -2.25
CA PRO A 114 10.59 5.56 -1.33
C PRO A 114 10.47 4.09 -1.78
N ILE A 115 10.49 3.19 -0.80
CA ILE A 115 10.31 1.75 -1.00
C ILE A 115 8.98 1.32 -0.39
N ILE A 116 8.20 0.58 -1.16
CA ILE A 116 6.90 0.02 -0.78
C ILE A 116 7.04 -1.51 -0.75
N THR A 117 6.42 -2.18 0.21
CA THR A 117 6.38 -3.65 0.27
C THR A 117 4.97 -4.18 0.41
N VAL A 118 4.76 -5.46 0.12
CA VAL A 118 3.53 -6.20 0.42
C VAL A 118 3.88 -7.32 1.40
N PRO A 119 3.77 -7.10 2.72
CA PRO A 119 4.33 -8.02 3.73
C PRO A 119 3.88 -9.48 3.61
N ILE A 120 2.65 -9.72 3.13
CA ILE A 120 2.11 -11.07 2.94
C ILE A 120 2.95 -11.92 1.96
N TYR A 121 3.68 -11.30 1.04
CA TYR A 121 4.51 -12.00 0.05
C TYR A 121 5.67 -12.72 0.73
N GLN A 122 6.38 -12.04 1.63
CA GLN A 122 7.44 -12.67 2.40
C GLN A 122 6.88 -13.70 3.39
N ALA A 123 5.70 -13.45 3.98
CA ALA A 123 5.09 -14.40 4.91
C ALA A 123 4.77 -15.73 4.23
N VAL A 124 4.26 -15.67 3.00
CA VAL A 124 3.98 -16.87 2.19
C VAL A 124 5.26 -17.60 1.80
N ASP A 125 6.30 -16.86 1.42
CA ASP A 125 7.59 -17.44 1.05
C ASP A 125 8.27 -18.15 2.24
N GLU A 126 8.30 -17.52 3.42
CA GLU A 126 8.93 -18.08 4.62
C GLU A 126 8.15 -19.26 5.22
N ALA A 127 6.82 -19.28 5.11
CA ALA A 127 5.99 -20.34 5.68
C ALA A 127 6.04 -21.68 4.92
N ASN A 128 6.53 -21.69 3.67
CA ASN A 128 6.53 -22.83 2.73
C ASN A 128 5.15 -23.45 2.41
N SER A 129 4.11 -23.16 3.20
CA SER A 129 2.73 -23.63 3.05
C SER A 129 1.76 -22.59 3.64
N LEU A 130 0.62 -22.38 2.98
CA LEU A 130 -0.39 -21.41 3.38
C LEU A 130 -1.06 -21.76 4.72
N VAL A 131 -1.20 -23.06 5.03
CA VAL A 131 -1.76 -23.55 6.30
C VAL A 131 -0.88 -23.17 7.49
N ASN A 132 0.42 -22.95 7.27
CA ASN A 132 1.39 -22.66 8.34
C ASN A 132 1.55 -21.16 8.62
N ILE A 133 0.83 -20.29 7.90
CA ILE A 133 0.98 -18.84 8.08
C ILE A 133 0.18 -18.41 9.31
N SER A 134 0.89 -18.16 10.41
CA SER A 134 0.31 -17.55 11.61
C SER A 134 0.19 -16.03 11.49
N GLU A 135 -0.71 -15.45 12.27
CA GLU A 135 -0.81 -14.00 12.44
C GLU A 135 0.52 -13.42 12.94
N ASP A 136 1.19 -14.10 13.89
CA ASP A 136 2.49 -13.70 14.43
C ASP A 136 3.57 -13.60 13.35
N LEU A 137 3.60 -14.54 12.39
CA LEU A 137 4.57 -14.48 11.29
C LEU A 137 4.34 -13.22 10.43
N ILE A 138 3.08 -12.90 10.10
CA ILE A 138 2.73 -11.71 9.32
C ILE A 138 3.17 -10.44 10.07
N LEU A 139 2.87 -10.35 11.37
CA LEU A 139 3.22 -9.20 12.20
C LEU A 139 4.73 -9.04 12.36
N ASN A 140 5.46 -10.14 12.63
CA ASN A 140 6.93 -10.13 12.71
C ASN A 140 7.58 -9.65 11.42
N ILE A 141 7.02 -10.02 10.26
CA ILE A 141 7.51 -9.57 8.96
C ILE A 141 7.24 -8.08 8.75
N ILE A 142 6.07 -7.57 9.15
CA ILE A 142 5.78 -6.13 9.10
C ILE A 142 6.82 -5.37 9.94
N GLU A 143 7.02 -5.76 11.19
CA GLU A 143 7.99 -5.13 12.09
C GLU A 143 9.41 -5.14 11.50
N LYS A 144 9.84 -6.29 10.99
CA LYS A 144 11.15 -6.49 10.35
C LYS A 144 11.34 -5.57 9.14
N GLN A 145 10.33 -5.46 8.28
CA GLN A 145 10.38 -4.58 7.11
C GLN A 145 10.43 -3.11 7.49
N ILE A 146 9.65 -2.70 8.50
CA ILE A 146 9.68 -1.35 9.06
C ILE A 146 11.08 -1.04 9.59
N ARG A 147 11.70 -1.97 10.33
CA ARG A 147 13.07 -1.83 10.84
C ARG A 147 14.13 -1.73 9.73
N ASP A 148 13.94 -2.43 8.62
CA ASP A 148 14.82 -2.33 7.45
C ASP A 148 14.72 -0.95 6.76
N GLY A 149 13.69 -0.17 7.06
CA GLY A 149 13.57 1.22 6.62
C GLY A 149 12.79 1.39 5.32
N ILE A 150 11.73 0.61 5.12
CA ILE A 150 10.74 0.88 4.06
C ILE A 150 10.02 2.22 4.30
N SER A 151 9.26 2.68 3.30
CA SER A 151 8.48 3.93 3.39
C SER A 151 6.97 3.69 3.49
N SER A 152 6.50 2.53 3.01
CA SER A 152 5.08 2.17 3.00
C SER A 152 4.89 0.66 2.95
N ILE A 153 3.80 0.17 3.53
CA ILE A 153 3.33 -1.20 3.36
C ILE A 153 1.97 -1.21 2.67
N VAL A 154 1.75 -2.20 1.80
CA VAL A 154 0.45 -2.52 1.24
C VAL A 154 -0.17 -3.68 2.01
N ILE A 155 -1.29 -3.45 2.68
CA ILE A 155 -2.05 -4.49 3.37
C ILE A 155 -3.45 -4.65 2.76
N HIS A 156 -3.94 -5.88 2.72
CA HIS A 156 -5.26 -6.22 2.18
C HIS A 156 -6.21 -6.49 3.34
N ALA A 157 -6.55 -5.45 4.10
CA ALA A 157 -7.33 -5.55 5.33
C ALA A 157 -8.86 -5.42 5.12
N ALA A 158 -9.30 -4.87 3.99
CA ALA A 158 -10.68 -4.42 3.81
C ALA A 158 -11.62 -5.44 3.16
N PHE A 159 -11.55 -6.69 3.58
CA PHE A 159 -12.59 -7.67 3.27
C PHE A 159 -12.68 -8.71 4.38
N THR A 160 -13.91 -9.15 4.67
CA THR A 160 -14.20 -10.11 5.74
C THR A 160 -14.32 -11.53 5.21
N LEU A 161 -14.24 -12.51 6.10
CA LEU A 161 -14.51 -13.92 5.79
C LEU A 161 -15.95 -14.09 5.25
N GLU A 162 -16.90 -13.29 5.74
CA GLU A 162 -18.27 -13.27 5.20
C GLU A 162 -18.32 -12.79 3.75
N ASN A 163 -17.62 -11.70 3.41
CA ASN A 163 -17.53 -11.21 2.03
C ASN A 163 -16.96 -12.28 1.10
N LEU A 164 -15.89 -12.96 1.55
CA LEU A 164 -15.25 -14.03 0.79
C LEU A 164 -16.21 -15.21 0.51
N LYS A 165 -16.97 -15.65 1.54
CA LYS A 165 -17.98 -16.71 1.40
C LYS A 165 -19.08 -16.32 0.42
N LYS A 166 -19.58 -15.07 0.48
CA LYS A 166 -20.65 -14.57 -0.40
C LYS A 166 -20.21 -14.38 -1.85
N MET A 167 -18.95 -14.06 -2.08
CA MET A 167 -18.39 -13.81 -3.42
C MET A 167 -18.11 -15.10 -4.21
N LYS A 168 -17.96 -16.24 -3.52
CA LYS A 168 -17.63 -17.53 -4.15
C LYS A 168 -18.54 -17.82 -5.35
N ASN A 169 -17.92 -18.08 -6.51
CA ASN A 169 -18.57 -18.38 -7.79
C ASN A 169 -19.42 -17.24 -8.40
N LYS A 170 -19.32 -15.99 -7.92
CA LYS A 170 -20.04 -14.84 -8.51
C LYS A 170 -19.23 -14.07 -9.57
N ARG A 171 -17.89 -14.21 -9.57
CA ARG A 171 -16.99 -13.51 -10.50
C ARG A 171 -16.39 -14.47 -11.52
N ILE A 172 -16.16 -13.97 -12.75
CA ILE A 172 -15.55 -14.74 -13.84
C ILE A 172 -14.10 -15.13 -13.48
N MET A 173 -13.31 -14.17 -12.99
CA MET A 173 -11.89 -14.38 -12.65
C MET A 173 -11.61 -14.46 -11.14
N GLY A 174 -12.64 -14.37 -10.30
CA GLY A 174 -12.48 -14.40 -8.84
C GLY A 174 -11.68 -13.21 -8.29
N ILE A 175 -10.72 -13.50 -7.41
CA ILE A 175 -9.76 -12.54 -6.86
C ILE A 175 -8.47 -12.63 -7.68
N ILE A 176 -8.14 -11.55 -8.38
CA ILE A 176 -6.92 -11.46 -9.21
C ILE A 176 -5.76 -10.73 -8.49
N SER A 177 -6.03 -10.13 -7.33
CA SER A 177 -4.97 -9.53 -6.51
C SER A 177 -4.13 -10.62 -5.86
N LYS A 178 -2.84 -10.70 -6.18
CA LYS A 178 -1.94 -11.69 -5.56
C LYS A 178 -1.96 -11.61 -4.02
N GLY A 179 -1.85 -10.40 -3.47
CA GLY A 179 -1.92 -10.19 -2.02
C GLY A 179 -3.30 -10.48 -1.44
N GLY A 180 -4.36 -10.06 -2.15
CA GLY A 180 -5.74 -10.39 -1.78
C GLY A 180 -6.00 -11.90 -1.77
N SER A 181 -5.50 -12.63 -2.77
CA SER A 181 -5.65 -14.08 -2.91
C SER A 181 -4.91 -14.83 -1.81
N PHE A 182 -3.68 -14.44 -1.47
CA PHE A 182 -2.97 -15.06 -0.34
C PHE A 182 -3.71 -14.85 0.98
N THR A 183 -4.14 -13.61 1.26
CA THR A 183 -4.94 -13.32 2.46
C THR A 183 -6.24 -14.12 2.48
N ALA A 184 -6.96 -14.19 1.35
CA ALA A 184 -8.20 -14.97 1.24
C ALA A 184 -7.99 -16.48 1.40
N SER A 185 -6.88 -17.03 0.89
CA SER A 185 -6.51 -18.43 1.09
C SER A 185 -6.22 -18.74 2.56
N ILE A 186 -5.43 -17.91 3.23
CA ILE A 186 -5.13 -18.07 4.67
C ILE A 186 -6.43 -18.05 5.49
N MET A 187 -7.32 -17.10 5.20
CA MET A 187 -8.64 -17.01 5.84
C MET A 187 -9.49 -18.26 5.60
N SER A 188 -9.52 -18.77 4.36
CA SER A 188 -10.37 -19.91 3.99
C SER A 188 -9.86 -21.24 4.53
N GLU A 189 -8.55 -21.49 4.42
CA GLU A 189 -7.92 -22.74 4.85
C GLU A 189 -7.97 -22.91 6.36
N ASN A 190 -7.85 -21.81 7.11
CA ASN A 190 -7.89 -21.82 8.58
C ASN A 190 -9.26 -21.44 9.17
N SER A 191 -10.23 -21.05 8.32
CA SER A 191 -11.55 -20.55 8.75
C SER A 191 -11.48 -19.38 9.75
N ILE A 192 -10.54 -18.45 9.53
CA ILE A 192 -10.31 -17.27 10.38
C ILE A 192 -10.75 -15.98 9.69
N GLU A 193 -10.97 -14.94 10.49
CA GLU A 193 -11.16 -13.58 9.95
C GLU A 193 -9.85 -13.01 9.39
N ASN A 194 -9.94 -11.97 8.56
CA ASN A 194 -8.80 -11.32 7.95
C ASN A 194 -7.73 -10.93 8.99
N PRO A 195 -6.50 -11.46 8.88
CA PRO A 195 -5.46 -11.29 9.90
C PRO A 195 -5.01 -9.84 10.03
N PHE A 196 -5.06 -9.06 8.96
CA PHE A 196 -4.76 -7.62 9.00
C PHE A 196 -5.89 -6.83 9.67
N LEU A 197 -7.14 -7.19 9.40
CA LEU A 197 -8.30 -6.52 10.00
C LEU A 197 -8.37 -6.78 11.51
N LYS A 198 -8.15 -8.03 11.92
CA LYS A 198 -8.16 -8.45 13.32
C LYS A 198 -7.06 -7.77 14.13
N ASN A 199 -5.85 -7.64 13.55
CA ASN A 199 -4.68 -7.06 14.22
C ASN A 199 -4.43 -5.59 13.84
N PHE A 200 -5.46 -4.90 13.34
CA PHE A 200 -5.30 -3.59 12.74
C PHE A 200 -4.68 -2.56 13.69
N ASP A 201 -5.09 -2.54 14.95
CA ASP A 201 -4.61 -1.57 15.95
C ASP A 201 -3.12 -1.75 16.26
N TYR A 202 -2.67 -3.00 16.35
CA TYR A 202 -1.24 -3.29 16.51
C TYR A 202 -0.43 -2.91 15.27
N ILE A 203 -0.99 -3.08 14.06
CA ILE A 203 -0.36 -2.60 12.83
C ILE A 203 -0.23 -1.07 12.83
N LEU A 204 -1.26 -0.35 13.31
CA LEU A 204 -1.23 1.11 13.44
C LEU A 204 -0.08 1.56 14.37
N GLU A 205 0.09 0.91 15.52
CA GLU A 205 1.20 1.18 16.43
C GLU A 205 2.56 1.03 15.73
N MET A 206 2.80 -0.11 15.06
CA MET A 206 4.06 -0.38 14.35
C MET A 206 4.37 0.64 13.27
N VAL A 207 3.40 1.00 12.41
CA VAL A 207 3.64 1.96 11.33
C VAL A 207 3.83 3.38 11.84
N LYS A 208 3.20 3.73 12.97
CA LYS A 208 3.31 5.06 13.60
C LYS A 208 4.71 5.33 14.12
N GLU A 209 5.39 4.32 14.69
CA GLU A 209 6.74 4.47 15.25
C GLU A 209 7.77 5.05 14.27
N ARG A 210 7.61 4.75 12.97
CA ARG A 210 8.53 5.18 11.91
C ARG A 210 7.87 6.10 10.87
N ASP A 211 6.63 6.54 11.11
CA ASP A 211 5.84 7.39 10.19
C ASP A 211 5.74 6.75 8.79
N ILE A 212 5.45 5.45 8.78
CA ILE A 212 5.24 4.64 7.57
C ILE A 212 3.86 4.95 7.02
N VAL A 213 3.80 5.22 5.71
CA VAL A 213 2.51 5.44 5.04
C VAL A 213 1.81 4.10 4.86
N LEU A 214 0.57 3.99 5.32
CA LEU A 214 -0.22 2.79 5.14
C LEU A 214 -0.91 2.83 3.77
N ASN A 215 -0.70 1.82 2.95
CA ASN A 215 -1.40 1.65 1.69
C ASN A 215 -2.40 0.51 1.80
N PHE A 216 -3.66 0.78 1.54
CA PHE A 216 -4.69 -0.25 1.58
C PHE A 216 -4.93 -0.83 0.19
N GLY A 217 -4.54 -2.08 0.01
CA GLY A 217 -4.69 -2.82 -1.24
C GLY A 217 -6.16 -3.11 -1.58
N ASN A 218 -6.39 -3.42 -2.86
CA ASN A 218 -7.70 -3.77 -3.43
C ASN A 218 -7.78 -5.26 -3.78
N ALA A 219 -8.11 -6.11 -2.82
CA ALA A 219 -8.32 -7.53 -3.08
C ALA A 219 -9.47 -7.77 -4.05
N MET A 220 -10.54 -6.98 -3.93
CA MET A 220 -11.78 -7.14 -4.69
C MET A 220 -11.81 -6.30 -5.96
N ARG A 221 -10.66 -5.90 -6.51
CA ARG A 221 -10.61 -5.19 -7.81
C ARG A 221 -11.13 -6.03 -8.98
N SER A 222 -11.45 -5.36 -10.08
CA SER A 222 -11.86 -5.97 -11.34
C SER A 222 -10.74 -6.84 -11.94
N GLY A 223 -11.11 -8.06 -12.35
CA GLY A 223 -10.23 -9.00 -13.03
C GLY A 223 -10.26 -8.91 -14.56
N CYS A 224 -11.36 -8.41 -15.13
CA CYS A 224 -11.50 -8.23 -16.58
C CYS A 224 -12.36 -7.01 -16.93
N ILE A 225 -12.28 -6.55 -18.19
CA ILE A 225 -13.02 -5.36 -18.66
C ILE A 225 -14.55 -5.50 -18.63
N HIS A 226 -15.05 -6.72 -18.41
CA HIS A 226 -16.49 -7.00 -18.27
C HIS A 226 -16.96 -6.84 -16.82
N ASP A 227 -16.04 -6.86 -15.85
CA ASP A 227 -16.40 -6.67 -14.45
C ASP A 227 -16.78 -5.20 -14.24
N LYS A 228 -17.98 -4.99 -13.69
CA LYS A 228 -18.40 -3.69 -13.14
C LYS A 228 -18.06 -3.65 -11.66
N ILE A 229 -18.12 -2.46 -11.05
CA ILE A 229 -18.02 -2.33 -9.59
C ILE A 229 -19.20 -3.10 -8.98
N ASP A 230 -18.91 -4.28 -8.44
CA ASP A 230 -19.89 -5.13 -7.78
C ASP A 230 -20.01 -4.81 -6.28
N GLU A 231 -20.91 -5.51 -5.61
CA GLU A 231 -21.16 -5.35 -4.18
C GLU A 231 -19.92 -5.60 -3.31
N PHE A 232 -18.99 -6.46 -3.76
CA PHE A 232 -17.79 -6.83 -3.01
C PHE A 232 -16.69 -5.78 -3.14
N GLN A 233 -16.48 -5.25 -4.35
CA GLN A 233 -15.58 -4.14 -4.57
C GLN A 233 -16.09 -2.89 -3.82
N LEU A 234 -17.39 -2.62 -3.88
CA LEU A 234 -17.99 -1.50 -3.13
C LEU A 234 -17.82 -1.68 -1.61
N ALA A 235 -18.07 -2.89 -1.09
CA ALA A 235 -17.86 -3.20 0.32
C ALA A 235 -16.40 -2.99 0.74
N GLU A 236 -15.43 -3.40 -0.09
CA GLU A 236 -14.01 -3.17 0.15
C GLU A 236 -13.66 -1.69 0.17
N ILE A 237 -14.16 -0.89 -0.79
CA ILE A 237 -13.93 0.57 -0.82
C ILE A 237 -14.44 1.24 0.45
N LEU A 238 -15.66 0.89 0.88
CA LEU A 238 -16.28 1.45 2.08
C LEU A 238 -15.52 1.06 3.35
N LEU A 239 -15.08 -0.21 3.45
CA LEU A 239 -14.29 -0.66 4.60
C LEU A 239 -12.90 -0.02 4.60
N ASN A 240 -12.22 0.09 3.45
CA ASN A 240 -10.98 0.84 3.30
C ASN A 240 -11.12 2.28 3.76
N SER A 241 -12.21 2.97 3.40
CA SER A 241 -12.49 4.33 3.85
C SER A 241 -12.60 4.45 5.37
N LYS A 242 -13.28 3.48 6.02
CA LYS A 242 -13.38 3.41 7.48
C LYS A 242 -12.03 3.15 8.16
N LEU A 243 -11.27 2.18 7.65
CA LEU A 243 -9.93 1.87 8.19
C LEU A 243 -8.97 3.05 8.00
N ALA A 244 -9.06 3.75 6.87
CA ALA A 244 -8.28 4.95 6.61
C ALA A 244 -8.63 6.10 7.57
N GLN A 245 -9.91 6.28 7.88
CA GLN A 245 -10.33 7.25 8.89
C GLN A 245 -9.73 6.90 10.27
N LYS A 246 -9.83 5.64 10.70
CA LYS A 246 -9.24 5.18 11.96
C LYS A 246 -7.72 5.38 12.00
N ALA A 247 -7.02 5.05 10.92
CA ALA A 247 -5.58 5.30 10.83
C ALA A 247 -5.24 6.80 10.91
N ASN A 248 -6.03 7.68 10.27
CA ASN A 248 -5.85 9.12 10.38
C ASN A 248 -6.12 9.65 11.79
N GLU A 249 -7.13 9.12 12.50
CA GLU A 249 -7.40 9.45 13.91
C GLU A 249 -6.20 9.08 14.80
N GLU A 250 -5.50 7.99 14.49
CA GLU A 250 -4.22 7.59 15.12
C GLU A 250 -2.99 8.34 14.60
N GLY A 251 -3.17 9.34 13.74
CA GLY A 251 -2.07 10.16 13.23
C GLY A 251 -1.27 9.52 12.11
N ILE A 252 -1.81 8.51 11.41
CA ILE A 252 -1.11 7.79 10.35
C ILE A 252 -1.59 8.24 8.97
N GLN A 253 -0.65 8.35 8.05
CA GLN A 253 -0.90 8.75 6.65
C GLN A 253 -1.36 7.55 5.83
N VAL A 254 -2.33 7.77 4.92
CA VAL A 254 -2.98 6.68 4.19
C VAL A 254 -3.08 6.94 2.69
N ILE A 255 -2.77 5.91 1.90
CA ILE A 255 -3.10 5.79 0.47
C ILE A 255 -4.11 4.66 0.30
N LEU A 256 -5.01 4.80 -0.66
CA LEU A 256 -5.96 3.74 -1.01
C LEU A 256 -5.72 3.25 -2.43
N GLU A 257 -5.69 1.93 -2.61
CA GLU A 257 -5.74 1.29 -3.93
C GLU A 257 -7.19 0.99 -4.36
N SER A 258 -8.18 1.58 -3.70
CA SER A 258 -9.63 1.25 -3.77
C SER A 258 -10.25 1.06 -5.15
N LEU A 259 -9.61 1.55 -6.22
CA LEU A 259 -10.00 1.29 -7.61
C LEU A 259 -8.80 0.87 -8.45
N GLY A 260 -9.03 0.03 -9.46
CA GLY A 260 -8.00 -0.44 -10.37
C GLY A 260 -8.34 -1.77 -10.99
N GLY A 261 -7.33 -2.43 -11.57
CA GLY A 261 -7.49 -3.64 -12.36
C GLY A 261 -7.98 -3.31 -13.77
N HIS A 262 -8.87 -4.16 -14.30
CA HIS A 262 -9.29 -4.05 -15.69
C HIS A 262 -10.56 -3.20 -15.81
N VAL A 263 -10.42 -1.97 -16.31
CA VAL A 263 -11.54 -1.02 -16.40
C VAL A 263 -11.76 -0.62 -17.86
N ASN A 264 -13.02 -0.61 -18.30
CA ASN A 264 -13.35 -0.04 -19.60
C ASN A 264 -13.11 1.47 -19.59
N ALA A 265 -12.50 2.02 -20.64
CA ALA A 265 -12.19 3.44 -20.74
C ALA A 265 -13.42 4.34 -20.52
N ASN A 266 -14.60 3.89 -20.97
CA ASN A 266 -15.85 4.63 -20.82
C ASN A 266 -16.32 4.74 -19.36
N ASP A 267 -15.90 3.82 -18.48
CA ASP A 267 -16.30 3.82 -17.08
C ASP A 267 -15.34 4.62 -16.18
N LEU A 268 -14.14 4.97 -16.67
CA LEU A 268 -13.06 5.56 -15.85
C LEU A 268 -13.50 6.81 -15.09
N ILE A 269 -14.23 7.72 -15.74
CA ILE A 269 -14.66 8.97 -15.11
C ILE A 269 -15.58 8.69 -13.91
N ASP A 270 -16.51 7.76 -14.06
CA ASP A 270 -17.47 7.43 -13.01
C ASP A 270 -16.83 6.63 -11.88
N TRP A 271 -15.89 5.75 -12.19
CA TRP A 271 -15.07 5.07 -11.20
C TRP A 271 -14.31 6.09 -10.34
N ILE A 272 -13.59 7.04 -10.96
CA ILE A 272 -12.87 8.08 -10.21
C ILE A 272 -13.81 8.93 -9.34
N LYS A 273 -15.02 9.25 -9.81
CA LYS A 273 -16.03 9.93 -8.96
C LYS A 273 -16.42 9.08 -7.76
N ILE A 274 -16.67 7.78 -7.95
CA ILE A 274 -16.99 6.84 -6.86
C ILE A 274 -15.89 6.84 -5.81
N HIS A 275 -14.62 6.70 -6.20
CA HIS A 275 -13.50 6.78 -5.25
C HIS A 275 -13.49 8.08 -4.48
N LYS A 276 -13.52 9.22 -5.17
CA LYS A 276 -13.44 10.53 -4.52
C LYS A 276 -14.55 10.73 -3.51
N THR A 277 -15.78 10.33 -3.84
CA THR A 277 -16.94 10.43 -2.96
C THR A 277 -16.84 9.49 -1.77
N LEU A 278 -16.52 8.21 -1.98
CA LEU A 278 -16.56 7.21 -0.92
C LEU A 278 -15.35 7.25 0.02
N THR A 279 -14.23 7.80 -0.44
CA THR A 279 -12.97 7.80 0.30
C THR A 279 -12.56 9.16 0.84
N ASN A 280 -13.40 10.19 0.66
CA ASN A 280 -13.09 11.58 1.00
C ASN A 280 -11.81 12.09 0.33
N ASN A 281 -11.73 11.96 -1.00
CA ASN A 281 -10.60 12.43 -1.82
C ASN A 281 -9.20 11.96 -1.37
N ARG A 282 -9.09 10.83 -0.67
CA ARG A 282 -7.80 10.23 -0.31
C ARG A 282 -6.97 9.94 -1.56
N PRO A 283 -5.63 10.00 -1.46
CA PRO A 283 -4.76 9.63 -2.58
C PRO A 283 -5.11 8.24 -3.11
N LEU A 284 -5.35 8.17 -4.43
CA LEU A 284 -5.61 6.94 -5.14
C LEU A 284 -4.31 6.44 -5.77
N PHE A 285 -3.94 5.20 -5.47
CA PHE A 285 -2.94 4.44 -6.21
C PHE A 285 -3.66 3.43 -7.09
N VAL A 286 -3.49 3.52 -8.40
CA VAL A 286 -4.05 2.54 -9.35
C VAL A 286 -2.98 1.56 -9.81
N SER A 287 -3.34 0.27 -9.88
CA SER A 287 -2.54 -0.82 -10.46
C SER A 287 -3.29 -1.55 -11.55
#